data_AF-A0A8S9US33-F1
#
_entry.id   AF-A0A8S9US33-F1
#
_cell.length_a   1.000
_cell.length_b   1.000
_cell.length_c   1.000
_cell.angle_alpha   90.00
_cell.angle_beta   90.00
_cell.angle_gamma   90.00
#
_symmetry.space_group_name_H-M   'P 1'
#
loop_
_entity.id
_entity.type
_entity.pdbx_description
1 polymer ?
#
loop_
_entity_poly.entity_id
_entity_poly.type
_entity_poly.pdbx_seq_one_letter_code
_entity_poly.pdbx_strand_id
1 'polypeptide(L)'
;MNEDIGNLKGASGSSVTPVNANKVPDTQLATTVDKSNPASRKKFAAVDDVVLLRAVNAFQPWRAPVGTAKGIMKVFDDIAVHCGADPEIGVNKRGTALCTRFITLLREFKRDQCQSMPRSGFVEQFGERDRLLLDIIAQTDDWNEKLEATNKIKEAKQVGTESSGELMRRLAMNKSVAGDDDDENDDGEEDSDAASKVGRKRSAQLGSA
;
A
#
# COMPACT_ATOMS: atom_id res chain seq x y z
N MET A 1 -2.41 -67.74 -29.78
CA MET A 1 -3.33 -68.85 -29.52
C MET A 1 -4.68 -68.23 -29.26
N ASN A 2 -5.50 -68.24 -30.30
CA ASN A 2 -6.87 -67.72 -30.36
C ASN A 2 -7.79 -68.92 -30.28
N GLU A 3 -8.74 -68.95 -29.35
CA GLU A 3 -10.07 -69.59 -29.36
C GLU A 3 -10.83 -68.84 -28.22
N ASP A 4 -12.08 -68.39 -28.30
CA ASP A 4 -13.24 -69.00 -28.92
C ASP A 4 -14.36 -67.95 -29.13
N ILE A 5 -15.15 -68.13 -30.19
CA ILE A 5 -16.31 -67.34 -30.59
C ILE A 5 -17.53 -68.26 -30.49
N GLY A 6 -18.58 -67.86 -29.77
CA GLY A 6 -19.89 -68.53 -29.79
C GLY A 6 -20.94 -67.68 -29.06
N ASN A 7 -21.82 -66.87 -29.67
CA ASN A 7 -22.83 -67.05 -30.74
C ASN A 7 -24.26 -67.28 -30.18
N LEU A 8 -25.13 -66.28 -30.41
CA LEU A 8 -26.58 -66.29 -30.74
C LEU A 8 -27.59 -67.08 -29.86
N LYS A 9 -28.72 -66.46 -29.44
CA LYS A 9 -30.00 -66.31 -30.19
C LYS A 9 -31.21 -65.97 -29.29
N GLY A 10 -32.22 -65.30 -29.88
CA GLY A 10 -33.66 -65.32 -29.48
C GLY A 10 -34.15 -64.02 -28.82
N ALA A 11 -34.78 -63.03 -29.47
CA ALA A 11 -35.98 -62.95 -30.33
C ALA A 11 -37.31 -62.69 -29.58
N SER A 12 -37.85 -61.51 -29.87
CA SER A 12 -39.27 -61.11 -29.98
C SER A 12 -40.11 -60.83 -28.73
N GLY A 13 -40.83 -59.71 -28.79
CA GLY A 13 -41.88 -59.32 -27.86
C GLY A 13 -42.29 -57.86 -28.02
N SER A 14 -42.89 -57.50 -29.16
CA SER A 14 -43.61 -56.22 -29.34
C SER A 14 -44.86 -56.19 -28.48
N SER A 15 -45.16 -55.08 -27.80
CA SER A 15 -46.54 -54.72 -27.44
C SER A 15 -46.68 -53.28 -26.93
N VAL A 16 -47.25 -52.43 -27.78
CA VAL A 16 -48.35 -51.49 -27.49
C VAL A 16 -48.10 -50.34 -26.47
N THR A 17 -48.09 -49.12 -27.00
CA THR A 17 -48.41 -47.88 -26.29
C THR A 17 -49.90 -47.79 -25.97
N PRO A 18 -50.28 -47.03 -24.92
CA PRO A 18 -51.26 -45.98 -25.21
C PRO A 18 -50.88 -44.63 -24.63
N VAL A 19 -51.20 -43.63 -25.44
CA VAL A 19 -51.32 -42.20 -25.11
C VAL A 19 -52.32 -42.01 -23.97
N ASN A 20 -51.96 -41.21 -22.96
CA ASN A 20 -52.96 -40.50 -22.15
C ASN A 20 -52.51 -39.05 -21.93
N ALA A 21 -53.31 -38.14 -22.45
CA ALA A 21 -53.18 -36.70 -22.31
C ALA A 21 -54.09 -36.21 -21.17
N ASN A 22 -53.66 -35.11 -20.54
CA ASN A 22 -54.37 -34.28 -19.55
C ASN A 22 -54.11 -34.58 -18.07
N LYS A 23 -53.14 -33.87 -17.49
CA LYS A 23 -53.41 -33.09 -16.27
C LYS A 23 -52.53 -31.83 -16.19
N VAL A 24 -53.21 -30.73 -15.90
CA VAL A 24 -52.78 -29.33 -15.74
C VAL A 24 -51.66 -29.20 -14.69
N PRO A 25 -50.70 -28.27 -14.84
CA PRO A 25 -49.68 -28.01 -13.81
C PRO A 25 -50.26 -27.18 -12.67
N ASP A 26 -50.36 -27.76 -11.47
CA ASP A 26 -50.54 -26.97 -10.26
C ASP A 26 -49.22 -26.32 -9.87
N THR A 27 -49.22 -25.00 -9.97
CA THR A 27 -48.24 -24.07 -9.43
C THR A 27 -48.07 -24.30 -7.92
N GLN A 28 -47.07 -25.08 -7.55
CA GLN A 28 -46.52 -25.06 -6.20
C GLN A 28 -45.37 -24.04 -6.18
N LEU A 29 -45.68 -22.84 -5.70
CA LEU A 29 -44.69 -21.85 -5.28
C LEU A 29 -43.89 -22.43 -4.11
N ALA A 30 -42.81 -23.14 -4.44
CA ALA A 30 -41.75 -23.41 -3.48
C ALA A 30 -41.00 -22.10 -3.25
N THR A 31 -41.45 -21.29 -2.28
CA THR A 31 -40.61 -20.29 -1.64
C THR A 31 -39.54 -21.03 -0.84
N THR A 32 -38.51 -21.52 -1.53
CA THR A 32 -37.25 -21.86 -0.87
C THR A 32 -36.62 -20.55 -0.46
N VAL A 33 -36.86 -20.16 0.79
CA VAL A 33 -36.00 -19.23 1.52
C VAL A 33 -34.61 -19.86 1.49
N ASP A 34 -33.80 -19.45 0.52
CA ASP A 34 -32.38 -19.75 0.47
C ASP A 34 -31.76 -19.02 1.66
N LYS A 35 -31.69 -19.73 2.79
CA LYS A 35 -30.99 -19.31 3.99
C LYS A 35 -29.53 -19.24 3.59
N SER A 36 -29.13 -18.03 3.20
CA SER A 36 -27.76 -17.58 2.96
C SER A 36 -26.75 -18.45 3.70
N ASN A 37 -26.16 -19.39 2.95
CA ASN A 37 -24.96 -20.11 3.34
C ASN A 37 -23.94 -19.05 3.81
N PRO A 38 -23.35 -19.14 5.02
CA PRO A 38 -22.34 -18.18 5.44
C PRO A 38 -21.24 -18.19 4.40
N ALA A 39 -21.15 -17.10 3.63
CA ALA A 39 -20.38 -16.95 2.40
C ALA A 39 -19.13 -17.83 2.44
N SER A 40 -19.15 -18.94 1.68
CA SER A 40 -18.00 -19.82 1.57
C SER A 40 -16.82 -18.93 1.21
N ARG A 41 -15.78 -18.91 2.05
CA ARG A 41 -14.60 -18.06 1.85
C ARG A 41 -13.89 -18.54 0.58
N LYS A 42 -14.33 -18.06 -0.58
CA LYS A 42 -13.72 -18.34 -1.88
C LYS A 42 -12.25 -17.94 -1.79
N LYS A 43 -11.34 -18.79 -2.25
CA LYS A 43 -9.90 -18.48 -2.29
C LYS A 43 -9.62 -17.42 -3.37
N PHE A 44 -8.47 -16.76 -3.29
CA PHE A 44 -8.02 -15.86 -4.36
C PHE A 44 -7.68 -16.68 -5.61
N ALA A 45 -8.26 -16.30 -6.74
CA ALA A 45 -7.90 -16.78 -8.05
C ALA A 45 -6.78 -15.92 -8.66
N ALA A 46 -6.12 -16.42 -9.71
CA ALA A 46 -5.05 -15.67 -10.40
C ALA A 46 -5.56 -14.32 -10.98
N VAL A 47 -6.81 -14.27 -11.44
CA VAL A 47 -7.43 -13.01 -11.91
C VAL A 47 -7.60 -12.01 -10.77
N ASP A 48 -8.00 -12.46 -9.57
CA ASP A 48 -8.13 -11.61 -8.38
C ASP A 48 -6.79 -10.97 -8.02
N ASP A 49 -5.68 -11.73 -8.16
CA ASP A 49 -4.34 -11.24 -7.87
C ASP A 49 -3.92 -10.11 -8.84
N VAL A 50 -4.23 -10.23 -10.13
CA VAL A 50 -3.91 -9.19 -11.12
C VAL A 50 -4.70 -7.91 -10.83
N VAL A 51 -6.02 -8.02 -10.58
CA VAL A 51 -6.85 -6.85 -10.26
C VAL A 51 -6.39 -6.20 -8.95
N LEU A 52 -6.09 -6.99 -7.92
CA LEU A 52 -5.51 -6.50 -6.67
C LEU A 52 -4.21 -5.73 -6.92
N LEU A 53 -3.30 -6.27 -7.73
CA LEU A 53 -2.01 -5.63 -7.99
C LEU A 53 -2.15 -4.34 -8.80
N ARG A 54 -3.06 -4.29 -9.79
CA ARG A 54 -3.38 -3.06 -10.52
C ARG A 54 -3.90 -1.99 -9.55
N ALA A 55 -4.81 -2.36 -8.65
CA ALA A 55 -5.35 -1.44 -7.65
C ALA A 55 -4.28 -0.97 -6.65
N VAL A 56 -3.44 -1.88 -6.15
CA VAL A 56 -2.31 -1.52 -5.26
C VAL A 56 -1.36 -0.56 -5.96
N ASN A 57 -1.06 -0.78 -7.23
CA ASN A 57 -0.18 0.11 -8.00
C ASN A 57 -0.80 1.52 -8.19
N ALA A 58 -2.12 1.60 -8.38
CA ALA A 58 -2.83 2.86 -8.52
C ALA A 58 -2.94 3.65 -7.20
N PHE A 59 -3.24 2.95 -6.09
CA PHE A 59 -3.48 3.57 -4.79
C PHE A 59 -2.20 3.78 -3.95
N GLN A 60 -1.11 3.10 -4.31
CA GLN A 60 0.24 3.25 -3.74
C GLN A 60 0.25 3.26 -2.19
N PRO A 61 -0.15 2.17 -1.50
CA PRO A 61 -0.27 2.12 -0.04
C PRO A 61 1.00 2.52 0.74
N TRP A 62 2.18 2.34 0.13
CA TRP A 62 3.48 2.73 0.72
C TRP A 62 3.67 4.25 0.83
N ARG A 63 2.87 5.05 0.11
CA ARG A 63 2.85 6.51 0.21
C ARG A 63 1.93 7.04 1.32
N ALA A 64 1.20 6.17 2.01
CA ALA A 64 0.43 6.57 3.19
C ALA A 64 1.35 7.25 4.22
N PRO A 65 0.85 8.22 5.01
CA PRO A 65 1.66 8.92 6.00
C PRO A 65 2.48 7.95 6.86
N VAL A 66 3.80 8.09 6.77
CA VAL A 66 4.80 7.17 7.31
C VAL A 66 4.55 6.94 8.79
N GLY A 67 4.60 5.67 9.22
CA GLY A 67 4.46 5.29 10.63
C GLY A 67 3.02 5.02 11.09
N THR A 68 2.01 5.09 10.21
CA THR A 68 0.62 4.75 10.58
C THR A 68 0.14 3.48 9.90
N ALA A 69 0.22 2.34 10.59
CA ALA A 69 -0.42 1.09 10.15
C ALA A 69 -1.92 1.30 9.83
N LYS A 70 -2.57 2.23 10.55
CA LYS A 70 -3.94 2.68 10.29
C LYS A 70 -4.11 3.36 8.93
N GLY A 71 -3.13 4.18 8.50
CA GLY A 71 -3.14 4.84 7.21
C GLY A 71 -3.06 3.83 6.07
N ILE A 72 -2.12 2.89 6.15
CA ILE A 72 -1.98 1.80 5.16
C ILE A 72 -3.27 0.97 5.08
N MET A 73 -3.84 0.58 6.23
CA MET A 73 -5.07 -0.22 6.24
C MET A 73 -6.26 0.53 5.62
N LYS A 74 -6.37 1.84 5.86
CA LYS A 74 -7.39 2.66 5.21
C LYS A 74 -7.26 2.62 3.67
N VAL A 75 -6.05 2.71 3.14
CA VAL A 75 -5.83 2.57 1.69
C VAL A 75 -6.27 1.18 1.20
N PHE A 76 -6.02 0.13 1.98
CA PHE A 76 -6.50 -1.22 1.63
C PHE A 76 -8.03 -1.37 1.72
N ASP A 77 -8.69 -0.63 2.60
CA ASP A 77 -10.16 -0.55 2.62
C ASP A 77 -10.67 0.19 1.37
N ASP A 78 -10.01 1.26 0.94
CA ASP A 78 -10.33 1.96 -0.31
C ASP A 78 -10.10 1.06 -1.54
N ILE A 79 -9.01 0.27 -1.55
CA ILE A 79 -8.76 -0.75 -2.58
C ILE A 79 -9.85 -1.83 -2.57
N ALA A 80 -10.33 -2.25 -1.40
CA ALA A 80 -11.42 -3.23 -1.31
C ALA A 80 -12.72 -2.72 -1.95
N VAL A 81 -13.03 -1.44 -1.75
CA VAL A 81 -14.17 -0.79 -2.42
C VAL A 81 -13.95 -0.75 -3.93
N HIS A 82 -12.75 -0.39 -4.39
CA HIS A 82 -12.42 -0.35 -5.81
C HIS A 82 -12.52 -1.72 -6.48
N CYS A 83 -11.90 -2.74 -5.90
CA CYS A 83 -11.96 -4.12 -6.38
C CYS A 83 -13.40 -4.68 -6.35
N GLY A 84 -14.20 -4.32 -5.35
CA GLY A 84 -15.59 -4.77 -5.24
C GLY A 84 -16.53 -4.15 -6.28
N ALA A 85 -16.12 -3.05 -6.92
CA ALA A 85 -16.85 -2.44 -8.03
C ALA A 85 -16.49 -3.05 -9.40
N ASP A 86 -15.43 -3.85 -9.47
CA ASP A 86 -15.01 -4.53 -10.70
C ASP A 86 -15.86 -5.79 -10.95
N PRO A 87 -16.61 -5.87 -12.06
CA PRO A 87 -17.44 -7.02 -12.37
C PRO A 87 -16.64 -8.32 -12.62
N GLU A 88 -15.33 -8.24 -12.91
CA GLU A 88 -14.47 -9.42 -13.06
C GLU A 88 -14.14 -10.08 -11.70
N ILE A 89 -14.28 -9.35 -10.60
CA ILE A 89 -14.07 -9.88 -9.25
C ILE A 89 -15.37 -10.54 -8.75
N GLY A 90 -15.40 -11.87 -8.80
CA GLY A 90 -16.51 -12.67 -8.27
C GLY A 90 -16.59 -12.74 -6.73
N VAL A 91 -15.80 -11.93 -6.00
CA VAL A 91 -15.67 -12.02 -4.54
C VAL A 91 -15.41 -10.66 -3.86
N ASN A 92 -16.33 -10.22 -3.01
CA ASN A 92 -16.08 -9.07 -2.13
C ASN A 92 -15.10 -9.46 -1.00
N LYS A 93 -13.93 -8.80 -0.95
CA LYS A 93 -12.85 -9.06 0.03
C LYS A 93 -12.65 -7.85 0.92
N ARG A 94 -12.40 -8.08 2.22
CA ARG A 94 -12.03 -7.00 3.16
C ARG A 94 -10.60 -6.50 2.89
N GLY A 95 -10.33 -5.24 3.18
CA GLY A 95 -9.00 -4.63 3.02
C GLY A 95 -7.88 -5.43 3.71
N THR A 96 -8.12 -5.94 4.92
CA THR A 96 -7.14 -6.80 5.62
C THR A 96 -6.81 -8.08 4.85
N ALA A 97 -7.79 -8.70 4.18
CA ALA A 97 -7.55 -9.92 3.40
C ALA A 97 -6.73 -9.62 2.14
N LEU A 98 -6.99 -8.47 1.50
CA LEU A 98 -6.23 -7.98 0.35
C LEU A 98 -4.79 -7.62 0.73
N CYS A 99 -4.59 -6.95 1.86
CA CYS A 99 -3.26 -6.63 2.39
C CYS A 99 -2.44 -7.90 2.67
N THR A 100 -3.02 -8.88 3.36
CA THR A 100 -2.36 -10.17 3.60
C THR A 100 -2.00 -10.86 2.29
N ARG A 101 -2.92 -10.88 1.31
CA ARG A 101 -2.67 -11.51 0.00
C ARG A 101 -1.54 -10.81 -0.75
N PHE A 102 -1.54 -9.48 -0.78
CA PHE A 102 -0.47 -8.69 -1.39
C PHE A 102 0.90 -8.97 -0.76
N ILE A 103 0.99 -9.00 0.57
CA ILE A 103 2.25 -9.31 1.28
C ILE A 103 2.73 -10.74 0.94
N THR A 104 1.80 -11.70 0.85
CA THR A 104 2.14 -13.07 0.42
C THR A 104 2.69 -13.08 -1.00
N LEU A 105 2.03 -12.42 -1.95
CA LEU A 105 2.48 -12.35 -3.36
C LEU A 105 3.87 -11.73 -3.48
N LEU A 106 4.15 -10.62 -2.78
CA LEU A 106 5.48 -10.02 -2.75
C LEU A 106 6.54 -10.96 -2.20
N ARG A 107 6.23 -11.70 -1.13
CA ARG A 107 7.17 -12.65 -0.51
C ARG A 107 7.46 -13.83 -1.43
N GLU A 108 6.42 -14.41 -2.03
CA GLU A 108 6.55 -15.51 -2.99
C GLU A 108 7.41 -15.06 -4.18
N PHE A 109 7.09 -13.91 -4.77
CA PHE A 109 7.83 -13.38 -5.90
C PHE A 109 9.31 -13.10 -5.59
N LYS A 110 9.62 -12.48 -4.45
CA LYS A 110 11.00 -12.24 -4.02
C LYS A 110 11.76 -13.56 -3.78
N ARG A 111 11.12 -14.54 -3.14
CA ARG A 111 11.70 -15.88 -2.94
C ARG A 111 12.00 -16.54 -4.27
N ASP A 112 11.06 -16.51 -5.20
CA ASP A 112 11.17 -17.17 -6.49
C ASP A 112 12.29 -16.52 -7.32
N GLN A 113 12.42 -15.18 -7.32
CA GLN A 113 13.56 -14.48 -7.92
C GLN A 113 14.92 -14.84 -7.30
N CYS A 114 15.00 -15.07 -5.99
CA CYS A 114 16.24 -15.51 -5.34
C CYS A 114 16.61 -16.96 -5.71
N GLN A 115 15.63 -17.82 -6.00
CA GLN A 115 15.84 -19.24 -6.29
C GLN A 115 16.08 -19.50 -7.79
N SER A 116 15.47 -18.70 -8.66
CA SER A 116 15.76 -18.73 -10.09
C SER A 116 16.92 -17.79 -10.39
N MET A 117 18.16 -18.31 -10.41
CA MET A 117 19.23 -17.61 -11.13
C MET A 117 18.75 -17.42 -12.57
N PRO A 118 18.68 -16.20 -13.12
CA PRO A 118 18.31 -16.01 -14.51
C PRO A 118 19.32 -16.78 -15.35
N ARG A 119 18.89 -17.88 -15.97
CA ARG A 119 19.69 -18.50 -17.01
C ARG A 119 19.81 -17.44 -18.10
N SER A 120 21.03 -16.95 -18.26
CA SER A 120 21.48 -15.99 -19.26
C SER A 120 20.65 -16.00 -20.55
N GLY A 121 20.11 -14.84 -20.90
CA GLY A 121 19.78 -14.50 -22.29
C GLY A 121 18.35 -14.78 -22.78
N PHE A 122 17.43 -15.27 -21.95
CA PHE A 122 16.02 -15.39 -22.35
C PHE A 122 15.20 -14.23 -21.77
N VAL A 123 14.56 -13.43 -22.64
CA VAL A 123 13.54 -12.47 -22.23
C VAL A 123 12.31 -13.28 -21.83
N GLU A 124 12.29 -13.69 -20.57
CA GLU A 124 11.10 -14.30 -19.98
C GLU A 124 9.99 -13.25 -20.05
N GLN A 125 8.96 -13.56 -20.84
CA GLN A 125 7.76 -12.73 -20.88
C GLN A 125 7.06 -12.89 -19.54
N PHE A 126 7.41 -12.02 -18.59
CA PHE A 126 6.73 -11.96 -17.31
C PHE A 126 5.23 -11.82 -17.56
N GLY A 127 4.45 -12.70 -16.95
CA GLY A 127 3.01 -12.52 -16.87
C GLY A 127 2.71 -11.18 -16.22
N GLU A 128 1.54 -10.60 -16.52
CA GLU A 128 1.16 -9.27 -16.03
C GLU A 128 1.35 -9.13 -14.51
N ARG A 129 1.01 -10.18 -13.75
CA ARG A 129 1.21 -10.26 -12.30
C ARG A 129 2.66 -9.93 -11.89
N ASP A 130 3.62 -10.55 -12.55
CA ASP A 130 5.04 -10.41 -12.20
C ASP A 130 5.59 -9.05 -12.64
N ARG A 131 5.12 -8.50 -13.77
CA ARG A 131 5.43 -7.12 -14.20
C ARG A 131 4.93 -6.10 -13.19
N LEU A 132 3.69 -6.25 -12.71
CA LEU A 132 3.13 -5.36 -11.69
C LEU A 132 3.90 -5.46 -10.37
N LEU A 133 4.33 -6.66 -9.97
CA LEU A 133 5.13 -6.84 -8.76
C LEU A 133 6.52 -6.18 -8.88
N LEU A 134 7.18 -6.28 -10.04
CA LEU A 134 8.43 -5.56 -10.30
C LEU A 134 8.26 -4.05 -10.21
N ASP A 135 7.23 -3.51 -10.86
CA ASP A 135 6.92 -2.07 -10.86
C ASP A 135 6.62 -1.56 -9.44
N ILE A 136 5.78 -2.28 -8.68
CA ILE A 136 5.47 -1.92 -7.29
C ILE A 136 6.72 -1.94 -6.41
N ILE A 137 7.62 -2.92 -6.58
CA ILE A 137 8.89 -2.98 -5.83
C ILE A 137 9.75 -1.76 -6.16
N ALA A 138 9.97 -1.48 -7.44
CA ALA A 138 10.76 -0.32 -7.87
C ALA A 138 10.19 1.00 -7.30
N GLN A 139 8.88 1.22 -7.43
CA GLN A 139 8.24 2.42 -6.89
C GLN A 139 8.29 2.51 -5.36
N THR A 140 8.30 1.38 -4.66
CA THR A 140 8.43 1.34 -3.20
C THR A 140 9.84 1.72 -2.77
N ASP A 141 10.85 1.18 -3.45
CA ASP A 141 12.26 1.45 -3.17
C ASP A 141 12.60 2.92 -3.47
N ASP A 142 12.17 3.45 -4.63
CA ASP A 142 12.30 4.88 -5.00
C ASP A 142 11.67 5.81 -3.95
N TRP A 143 10.49 5.42 -3.43
CA TRP A 143 9.81 6.18 -2.40
C TRP A 143 10.58 6.15 -1.07
N ASN A 144 11.10 4.98 -0.69
CA ASN A 144 11.89 4.83 0.52
C ASN A 144 13.19 5.64 0.46
N GLU A 145 13.89 5.63 -0.69
CA GLU A 145 15.09 6.44 -0.89
C GLU A 145 14.78 7.94 -0.77
N LYS A 146 13.71 8.40 -1.41
CA LYS A 146 13.26 9.80 -1.29
C LYS A 146 12.94 10.17 0.17
N LEU A 147 12.27 9.28 0.88
CA LEU A 147 11.92 9.49 2.28
C LEU A 147 13.18 9.59 3.16
N GLU A 148 14.13 8.67 3.01
CA GLU A 148 15.40 8.68 3.72
C GLU A 148 16.22 9.94 3.44
N ALA A 149 16.30 10.38 2.18
CA ALA A 149 16.97 11.62 1.82
C ALA A 149 16.35 12.83 2.51
N THR A 150 15.01 12.90 2.56
CA THR A 150 14.33 13.99 3.29
C THR A 150 14.57 13.94 4.79
N ASN A 151 14.65 12.74 5.37
CA ASN A 151 14.93 12.59 6.80
C ASN A 151 16.36 13.03 7.13
N LYS A 152 17.35 12.60 6.35
CA LYS A 152 18.75 13.02 6.51
C LYS A 152 18.91 14.54 6.48
N ILE A 153 18.18 15.23 5.59
CA ILE A 153 18.18 16.70 5.54
C ILE A 153 17.58 17.31 6.80
N LYS A 154 16.49 16.75 7.33
CA LYS A 154 15.85 17.23 8.57
C LYS A 154 16.76 17.00 9.78
N GLU A 155 17.36 15.82 9.89
CA GLU A 155 18.31 15.48 10.94
C GLU A 155 19.54 16.41 10.90
N ALA A 156 20.14 16.63 9.72
CA ALA A 156 21.26 17.55 9.59
C ALA A 156 20.92 18.99 10.01
N LYS A 157 19.70 19.45 9.67
CA LYS A 157 19.20 20.76 10.13
C LYS A 157 19.02 20.79 11.65
N GLN A 158 18.44 19.74 12.23
CA GLN A 158 18.24 19.63 13.66
C GLN A 158 19.58 19.62 14.43
N VAL A 159 20.53 18.79 14.00
CA VAL A 159 21.88 18.75 14.57
C VAL A 159 22.57 20.12 14.48
N GLY A 160 22.42 20.82 13.36
CA GLY A 160 22.92 22.19 13.20
C GLY A 160 22.31 23.16 14.22
N THR A 161 20.99 23.11 14.44
CA THR A 161 20.31 23.95 15.44
C THR A 161 20.74 23.62 16.88
N GLU A 162 20.91 22.34 17.20
CA GLU A 162 21.34 21.89 18.52
C GLU A 162 22.80 22.28 18.79
N SER A 163 23.68 22.08 17.80
CA SER A 163 25.08 22.46 17.86
C SER A 163 25.26 23.97 18.04
N SER A 164 24.55 24.79 17.26
CA SER A 164 24.59 26.24 17.39
C SER A 164 24.01 26.72 18.73
N GLY A 165 22.90 26.11 19.20
CA GLY A 165 22.32 26.42 20.50
C GLY A 165 23.24 26.08 21.67
N GLU A 166 23.96 24.96 21.59
CA GLU A 166 24.95 24.56 22.59
C GLU A 166 26.13 25.52 22.65
N LEU A 167 26.66 25.95 21.50
CA LEU A 167 27.73 26.94 21.46
C LEU A 167 27.32 28.25 22.14
N MET A 168 26.11 28.73 21.89
CA MET A 168 25.60 29.94 22.54
C MET A 168 25.49 29.81 24.06
N ARG A 169 25.01 28.65 24.56
CA ARG A 169 24.98 28.40 26.02
C ARG A 169 26.36 28.44 26.64
N ARG A 170 27.35 27.81 26.00
CA ARG A 170 28.74 27.83 26.47
C ARG A 170 29.28 29.25 26.52
N LEU A 171 29.17 30.01 25.43
CA LEU A 171 29.65 31.39 25.37
C LEU A 171 29.01 32.29 26.45
N ALA A 172 27.71 32.12 26.71
CA ALA A 172 27.03 32.86 27.77
C ALA A 172 27.58 32.53 29.17
N MET A 173 27.83 31.24 29.46
CA MET A 173 28.40 30.80 30.74
C MET A 173 29.86 31.25 30.94
N ASN A 174 30.65 31.27 29.87
CA ASN A 174 32.03 31.73 29.93
C ASN A 174 32.13 33.27 30.06
N LYS A 175 31.15 34.05 29.59
CA LYS A 175 31.12 35.52 29.68
C LYS A 175 30.85 36.02 31.11
N SER A 176 30.14 35.27 31.94
CA SER A 176 29.83 35.64 33.33
C SER A 176 30.95 35.32 34.34
N VAL A 177 32.03 34.64 33.93
CA VAL A 177 33.16 34.31 34.82
C VAL A 177 34.35 35.27 34.68
N ALA A 178 34.27 36.21 33.74
CA ALA A 178 35.35 37.14 33.38
C ALA A 178 34.98 38.62 33.64
N GLY A 179 34.16 38.88 34.66
CA GLY A 179 33.72 40.22 35.01
C GLY A 179 33.39 40.33 36.48
N ASP A 180 34.44 40.32 37.31
CA ASP A 180 34.42 40.92 38.65
C ASP A 180 35.89 41.24 39.03
N ASP A 181 36.43 42.29 38.42
CA ASP A 181 37.53 43.09 38.94
C ASP A 181 37.21 44.53 38.54
N ASP A 182 36.62 45.25 39.50
CA ASP A 182 36.48 46.71 39.49
C ASP A 182 37.89 47.33 39.44
N ASP A 183 38.12 48.26 38.50
CA ASP A 183 39.00 49.39 38.78
C ASP A 183 38.47 50.61 38.03
N GLU A 184 37.96 51.55 38.82
CA GLU A 184 37.53 52.88 38.41
C GLU A 184 38.67 53.63 37.74
N ASN A 185 38.44 54.21 36.55
CA ASN A 185 39.08 55.44 36.10
C ASN A 185 38.16 56.15 35.09
N ASP A 186 37.53 57.23 35.59
CA ASP A 186 37.60 58.61 35.06
C ASP A 186 38.67 58.76 33.95
N ASP A 187 38.56 59.44 32.81
CA ASP A 187 37.85 60.62 32.34
C ASP A 187 38.16 60.77 30.83
N GLY A 188 37.30 61.46 30.06
CA GLY A 188 37.69 61.97 28.73
C GLY A 188 36.66 61.77 27.61
N GLU A 189 35.83 62.80 27.40
CA GLU A 189 35.05 62.99 26.18
C GLU A 189 35.98 63.16 24.96
N GLU A 190 35.67 62.50 23.84
CA GLU A 190 35.83 63.15 22.53
C GLU A 190 34.85 62.56 21.50
N ASP A 191 34.18 63.51 20.86
CA ASP A 191 33.03 63.41 19.98
C ASP A 191 33.40 62.83 18.60
N SER A 192 32.59 61.89 18.07
CA SER A 192 32.47 61.72 16.62
C SER A 192 31.18 61.01 16.22
N ASP A 193 30.23 61.83 15.78
CA ASP A 193 29.10 61.49 14.94
C ASP A 193 29.47 60.56 13.77
N ALA A 194 28.77 59.43 13.64
CA ALA A 194 28.46 58.84 12.34
C ALA A 194 27.20 57.96 12.43
N ALA A 195 26.08 58.56 12.08
CA ALA A 195 24.80 57.89 11.89
C ALA A 195 24.86 56.79 10.82
N SER A 196 24.32 55.60 11.14
CA SER A 196 23.60 54.81 10.15
C SER A 196 22.44 54.07 10.81
N LYS A 197 21.28 54.74 10.79
CA LYS A 197 19.96 54.11 10.96
C LYS A 197 19.62 53.38 9.67
N VAL A 198 19.16 52.13 9.76
CA VAL A 198 18.00 51.50 9.08
C VAL A 198 18.07 50.02 9.49
N GLY A 199 17.07 49.34 10.06
CA GLY A 199 15.67 49.63 10.30
C GLY A 199 14.99 48.29 10.57
N ARG A 200 14.85 47.88 11.83
CA ARG A 200 14.00 46.75 12.25
C ARG A 200 12.58 47.29 12.40
N LYS A 201 11.65 46.89 11.53
CA LYS A 201 10.22 47.12 11.76
C LYS A 201 9.45 45.81 11.65
N ARG A 202 9.06 45.30 12.83
CA ARG A 202 7.96 44.35 13.00
C ARG A 202 6.66 45.12 12.82
N SER A 203 5.70 44.58 12.09
CA SER A 203 4.28 44.91 12.24
C SER A 203 3.44 43.67 11.97
N ALA A 204 2.58 43.34 12.92
CA ALA A 204 1.63 42.25 12.86
C ALA A 204 0.26 42.73 12.33
N GLN A 205 -0.49 41.77 11.76
CA GLN A 205 -1.93 41.53 11.94
C GLN A 205 -3.01 42.35 11.22
N LEU A 206 -4.09 41.61 10.88
CA LEU A 206 -5.49 41.98 10.56
C LEU A 206 -5.71 42.44 9.09
N GLY A 207 -6.66 41.94 8.30
CA GLY A 207 -7.91 41.20 8.55
C GLY A 207 -9.11 42.06 8.10
N SER A 208 -9.81 41.65 7.03
CA SER A 208 -11.24 41.92 6.69
C SER A 208 -11.48 41.49 5.24
N ALA A 209 -12.38 40.53 4.99
CA ALA A 209 -13.86 40.62 4.92
C ALA A 209 -14.31 41.04 3.52
#